data_AF-A0AAW6ZJC1-F1
#
_entry.id   AF-A0AAW6ZJC1-F1
#
_cell.length_a   1.000
_cell.length_b   1.000
_cell.length_c   1.000
_cell.angle_alpha   90.00
_cell.angle_beta   90.00
_cell.angle_gamma   90.00
#
_symmetry.space_group_name_H-M   'P 1'
#
loop_
_entity.id
_entity.type
_entity.pdbx_description
1 polymer ?
#
loop_
_entity_poly.entity_id
_entity_poly.type
_entity_poly.pdbx_seq_one_letter_code
_entity_poly.pdbx_strand_id
1 'polypeptide(L)'
;MDPWFGAGRTGQAQPKHGAARITPWDFDGSTMQGDSVTAVYSLPAQTFPGRAFGLALRYEVTFGPELELKLTVINQGDETTSFEEALHTYLAVDDIRGVRIEGLDGASYVDHAGAKTEKTQMGEVVFTGQAARVYARGATVILHGAAGGRALKIAFEGATNTVCGIRGSMARLRSWGSLMLPAWRGVD
;
A
#
# COMPACT_ATOMS: atom_id res chain seq x y z
N MET A 1 5.93 1.61 -2.98
CA MET A 1 6.24 3.05 -2.87
C MET A 1 7.62 3.13 -2.27
N ASP A 2 8.55 3.84 -2.89
CA ASP A 2 9.96 3.91 -2.46
C ASP A 2 10.67 5.08 -3.17
N PRO A 3 11.60 5.81 -2.51
CA PRO A 3 12.10 5.60 -1.13
C PRO A 3 11.42 6.46 -0.07
N TRP A 4 10.24 7.02 -0.36
CA TRP A 4 9.45 7.76 0.62
C TRP A 4 7.95 7.50 0.52
N PHE A 5 7.27 7.60 1.66
CA PHE A 5 5.81 7.59 1.75
C PHE A 5 5.28 9.03 1.68
N GLY A 6 4.13 9.25 1.03
CA GLY A 6 3.52 10.58 0.92
C GLY A 6 4.48 11.60 0.29
N ALA A 7 4.74 12.71 0.97
CA ALA A 7 5.73 13.72 0.54
C ALA A 7 7.08 13.56 1.28
N GLY A 8 7.35 12.37 1.80
CA GLY A 8 8.53 12.04 2.62
C GLY A 8 8.57 12.73 3.96
N ARG A 9 9.58 12.39 4.77
CA ARG A 9 9.77 12.87 6.14
C ARG A 9 9.88 14.39 6.27
N THR A 10 10.44 15.06 5.25
CA THR A 10 10.53 16.53 5.20
C THR A 10 9.25 17.20 4.70
N GLY A 11 8.29 16.42 4.17
CA GLY A 11 7.06 16.92 3.58
C GLY A 11 7.21 17.60 2.21
N GLN A 12 8.41 17.59 1.63
CA GLN A 12 8.74 18.30 0.38
C GLN A 12 9.15 17.37 -0.77
N ALA A 13 9.22 16.05 -0.54
CA ALA A 13 9.67 15.11 -1.55
C ALA A 13 8.65 15.00 -2.70
N GLN A 14 9.18 15.08 -3.92
CA GLN A 14 8.42 14.93 -5.16
C GLN A 14 9.02 13.86 -6.07
N PRO A 15 8.21 13.07 -6.79
CA PRO A 15 6.74 13.02 -6.71
C PRO A 15 6.25 12.43 -5.38
N LYS A 16 4.96 12.59 -5.06
CA LYS A 16 4.40 11.89 -3.90
C LYS A 16 4.52 10.37 -4.08
N HIS A 17 4.89 9.69 -2.99
CA HIS A 17 5.05 8.24 -2.87
C HIS A 17 6.25 7.66 -3.63
N GLY A 18 7.32 8.43 -3.73
CA GLY A 18 8.54 7.98 -4.36
C GLY A 18 8.41 7.83 -5.87
N ALA A 19 9.51 7.43 -6.50
CA ALA A 19 9.60 7.27 -7.94
C ALA A 19 9.43 5.80 -8.38
N ALA A 20 9.69 4.82 -7.51
CA ALA A 20 9.68 3.40 -7.89
C ALA A 20 8.38 2.93 -8.60
N ARG A 21 7.21 3.50 -8.24
CA ARG A 21 5.91 3.14 -8.83
C ARG A 21 5.64 3.74 -10.22
N ILE A 22 6.45 4.70 -10.67
CA ILE A 22 6.33 5.35 -11.99
C ILE A 22 7.56 5.08 -12.86
N THR A 23 8.47 4.25 -12.39
CA THR A 23 9.66 3.83 -13.11
C THR A 23 9.40 2.43 -13.68
N PRO A 24 9.77 2.13 -14.93
CA PRO A 24 9.77 0.77 -15.44
C PRO A 24 10.71 -0.12 -14.63
N TRP A 25 10.28 -1.34 -14.30
CA TRP A 25 11.11 -2.35 -13.65
C TRP A 25 11.58 -3.36 -14.68
N ASP A 26 12.79 -3.87 -14.48
CA ASP A 26 13.30 -4.97 -15.29
C ASP A 26 12.61 -6.27 -14.84
N PHE A 27 12.16 -7.07 -15.80
CA PHE A 27 11.62 -8.40 -15.53
C PHE A 27 12.76 -9.41 -15.57
N ASP A 28 13.10 -9.98 -14.41
CA ASP A 28 14.21 -10.91 -14.27
C ASP A 28 13.81 -12.36 -14.61
N GLY A 29 12.50 -12.62 -14.76
CA GLY A 29 11.95 -13.91 -15.11
C GLY A 29 10.92 -14.41 -14.10
N SER A 30 10.48 -15.65 -14.31
CA SER A 30 9.55 -16.34 -13.43
C SER A 30 9.93 -17.79 -13.22
N THR A 31 9.68 -18.31 -12.03
CA THR A 31 9.91 -19.72 -11.69
C THR A 31 8.62 -20.36 -11.18
N MET A 32 8.37 -21.59 -11.59
CA MET A 32 7.27 -22.41 -11.10
C MET A 32 7.79 -23.38 -10.03
N GLN A 33 7.11 -23.47 -8.89
CA GLN A 33 7.37 -24.45 -7.85
C GLN A 33 6.05 -25.03 -7.34
N GLY A 34 5.78 -26.30 -7.67
CA GLY A 34 4.48 -26.91 -7.41
C GLY A 34 3.37 -26.15 -8.14
N ASP A 35 2.34 -25.75 -7.39
CA ASP A 35 1.19 -24.98 -7.89
C ASP A 35 1.38 -23.46 -7.78
N SER A 36 2.61 -23.00 -7.50
CA SER A 36 2.91 -21.58 -7.33
C SER A 36 3.88 -21.07 -8.38
N VAL A 37 3.62 -19.86 -8.90
CA VAL A 37 4.53 -19.15 -9.81
C VAL A 37 5.03 -17.88 -9.15
N THR A 38 6.35 -17.71 -9.13
CA THR A 38 7.00 -16.48 -8.64
C THR A 38 7.53 -15.68 -9.83
N ALA A 39 7.04 -14.46 -10.00
CA ALA A 39 7.58 -13.48 -10.94
C ALA A 39 8.54 -12.54 -10.20
N VAL A 40 9.68 -12.24 -10.81
CA VAL A 40 10.74 -11.43 -10.21
C VAL A 40 10.99 -10.20 -11.05
N TYR A 41 11.07 -9.06 -10.38
CA TYR A 41 11.37 -7.77 -10.97
C TYR A 41 12.51 -7.09 -10.22
N SER A 42 13.35 -6.34 -10.92
CA SER A 42 14.42 -5.55 -10.31
C SER A 42 14.36 -4.08 -10.73
N LEU A 43 14.90 -3.24 -9.85
CA LEU A 43 15.13 -1.83 -10.11
C LEU A 43 16.56 -1.49 -9.65
N PRO A 44 17.53 -1.37 -10.57
CA PRO A 44 18.91 -1.04 -10.20
C PRO A 44 19.04 0.29 -9.47
N ALA A 45 20.04 0.44 -8.59
CA ALA A 45 20.25 1.67 -7.82
C ALA A 45 20.49 2.92 -8.69
N GLN A 46 21.04 2.72 -9.88
CA GLN A 46 21.37 3.77 -10.85
C GLN A 46 20.12 4.30 -11.57
N THR A 47 18.97 3.65 -11.41
CA THR A 47 17.70 4.00 -12.08
C THR A 47 17.13 5.34 -11.63
N PHE A 48 17.62 5.91 -10.52
CA PHE A 48 17.24 7.26 -10.06
C PHE A 48 18.36 8.28 -10.29
N PRO A 49 18.78 8.57 -11.54
CA PRO A 49 19.88 9.47 -11.82
C PRO A 49 19.60 10.88 -11.27
N GLY A 50 20.61 11.46 -10.61
CA GLY A 50 20.49 12.76 -9.93
C GLY A 50 19.88 12.69 -8.52
N ARG A 51 19.50 11.50 -8.04
CA ARG A 51 19.10 11.28 -6.65
C ARG A 51 19.94 10.15 -6.05
N ALA A 52 20.96 10.51 -5.28
CA ALA A 52 21.90 9.57 -4.68
C ALA A 52 21.26 8.82 -3.50
N PHE A 53 20.36 7.88 -3.78
CA PHE A 53 19.82 6.98 -2.75
C PHE A 53 20.68 5.72 -2.61
N GLY A 54 21.31 5.27 -3.69
CA GLY A 54 22.09 4.03 -3.70
C GLY A 54 21.25 2.78 -3.45
N LEU A 55 19.92 2.85 -3.57
CA LEU A 55 19.02 1.75 -3.24
C LEU A 55 18.61 0.98 -4.51
N ALA A 56 18.98 -0.28 -4.59
CA ALA A 56 18.43 -1.22 -5.54
C ALA A 56 17.21 -1.92 -4.94
N LEU A 57 16.19 -2.18 -5.76
CA LEU A 57 14.97 -2.86 -5.35
C LEU A 57 14.84 -4.21 -6.06
N ARG A 58 14.34 -5.20 -5.33
CA ARG A 58 13.90 -6.49 -5.88
C ARG A 58 12.48 -6.75 -5.42
N TYR A 59 11.59 -7.04 -6.35
CA TYR A 59 10.19 -7.32 -6.08
C TYR A 59 9.84 -8.72 -6.57
N GLU A 60 9.37 -9.55 -5.65
CA GLU A 60 8.98 -10.93 -5.90
C GLU A 60 7.47 -11.05 -5.66
N VAL A 61 6.75 -11.55 -6.66
CA VAL A 61 5.30 -11.78 -6.60
C VAL A 61 5.05 -13.27 -6.78
N THR A 62 4.60 -13.94 -5.72
CA THR A 62 4.27 -15.36 -5.76
C THR A 62 2.75 -15.53 -5.82
N PHE A 63 2.28 -16.13 -6.90
CA PHE A 63 0.88 -16.51 -7.10
C PHE A 63 0.72 -17.98 -6.75
N GLY A 64 -0.11 -18.30 -5.77
CA GLY A 64 -0.47 -19.67 -5.38
C GLY A 64 -1.81 -19.69 -4.64
N PRO A 65 -2.01 -20.62 -3.68
CA PRO A 65 -3.16 -20.60 -2.77
C PRO A 65 -3.28 -19.28 -1.99
N GLU A 66 -2.17 -18.59 -1.79
CA GLU A 66 -2.07 -17.22 -1.27
C GLU A 66 -1.31 -16.33 -2.28
N LEU A 67 -1.50 -15.02 -2.18
CA LEU A 67 -0.71 -14.03 -2.92
C LEU A 67 0.35 -13.47 -1.97
N GLU A 68 1.62 -13.75 -2.25
CA GLU A 68 2.75 -13.18 -1.51
C GLU A 68 3.40 -12.07 -2.31
N LEU A 69 3.61 -10.92 -1.66
CA LEU A 69 4.30 -9.77 -2.22
C LEU A 69 5.51 -9.46 -1.35
N LYS A 70 6.71 -9.59 -1.92
CA LYS A 70 7.96 -9.33 -1.19
C LYS A 70 8.77 -8.26 -1.89
N LEU A 71 9.01 -7.16 -1.19
CA LEU A 71 9.89 -6.08 -1.63
C LEU A 71 11.17 -6.13 -0.80
N THR A 72 12.31 -6.22 -1.47
CA THR A 72 13.63 -6.18 -0.84
C THR A 72 14.34 -4.91 -1.29
N VAL A 73 14.84 -4.14 -0.32
CA VAL A 73 15.64 -2.93 -0.56
C VAL A 73 17.08 -3.23 -0.21
N ILE A 74 17.99 -2.98 -1.15
CA ILE A 74 19.43 -3.24 -1.00
C ILE A 74 20.16 -1.91 -1.12
N ASN A 75 20.83 -1.48 -0.04
CA ASN A 75 21.72 -0.33 -0.11
C ASN A 75 23.06 -0.74 -0.76
N GLN A 76 23.30 -0.24 -1.97
CA GLN A 76 24.51 -0.39 -2.76
C GLN A 76 25.37 0.88 -2.75
N GLY A 77 24.97 1.91 -1.99
CA GLY A 77 25.76 3.11 -1.78
C GLY A 77 26.80 2.91 -0.67
N ASP A 78 27.76 3.83 -0.61
CA ASP A 78 28.83 3.83 0.39
C ASP A 78 28.39 4.40 1.75
N GLU A 79 27.20 4.99 1.82
CA GLU A 79 26.66 5.67 3.00
C GLU A 79 25.38 4.99 3.52
N THR A 80 25.08 5.21 4.81
CA THR A 80 23.81 4.75 5.38
C THR A 80 22.64 5.55 4.82
N THR A 81 21.70 4.88 4.15
CA THR A 81 20.50 5.51 3.60
C THR A 81 19.26 5.15 4.41
N SER A 82 18.53 6.16 4.85
CA SER A 82 17.16 6.01 5.39
C SER A 82 16.14 6.03 4.26
N PHE A 83 15.14 5.15 4.34
CA PHE A 83 14.02 5.10 3.40
C PHE A 83 12.69 4.84 4.12
N GLU A 84 11.59 5.03 3.39
CA GLU A 84 10.26 4.58 3.77
C GLU A 84 9.65 3.81 2.60
N GLU A 85 9.07 2.66 2.89
CA GLU A 85 8.38 1.86 1.89
C GLU A 85 6.92 1.60 2.25
N ALA A 86 6.13 1.28 1.23
CA ALA A 86 4.78 0.77 1.39
C ALA A 86 4.34 -0.03 0.17
N LEU A 87 3.73 -1.20 0.40
CA LEU A 87 2.93 -1.90 -0.60
C LEU A 87 1.50 -1.35 -0.55
N HIS A 88 1.16 -0.53 -1.56
CA HIS A 88 -0.12 0.18 -1.59
C HIS A 88 -1.21 -0.66 -2.29
N THR A 89 -1.59 -1.75 -1.64
CA THR A 89 -2.52 -2.74 -2.18
C THR A 89 -3.96 -2.20 -2.23
N TYR A 90 -4.59 -2.28 -3.39
CA TYR A 90 -6.02 -2.00 -3.57
C TYR A 90 -6.78 -3.32 -3.57
N LEU A 91 -7.70 -3.48 -2.64
CA LEU A 91 -8.50 -4.69 -2.49
C LEU A 91 -9.93 -4.43 -2.97
N ALA A 92 -10.43 -5.31 -3.83
CA ALA A 92 -11.81 -5.24 -4.31
C ALA A 92 -12.77 -5.64 -3.19
N VAL A 93 -13.84 -4.87 -3.05
CA VAL A 93 -14.92 -5.07 -2.06
C VAL A 93 -16.27 -4.94 -2.78
N ASP A 94 -17.30 -5.60 -2.28
CA ASP A 94 -18.63 -5.54 -2.91
C ASP A 94 -19.31 -4.18 -2.67
N ASP A 95 -19.23 -3.68 -1.44
CA ASP A 95 -19.78 -2.39 -1.01
C ASP A 95 -19.00 -1.88 0.21
N ILE A 96 -18.42 -0.67 0.13
CA ILE A 96 -17.59 -0.17 1.23
C ILE A 96 -18.39 -0.02 2.54
N ARG A 97 -19.70 0.21 2.46
CA ARG A 97 -20.56 0.43 3.64
C ARG A 97 -20.68 -0.83 4.48
N GLY A 98 -20.45 -2.00 3.88
CA GLY A 98 -20.42 -3.30 4.57
C GLY A 98 -19.02 -3.76 4.98
N VAL A 99 -17.98 -3.03 4.60
CA VAL A 99 -16.58 -3.40 4.89
C VAL A 99 -16.26 -3.17 6.36
N ARG A 100 -15.61 -4.16 6.96
CA ARG A 100 -15.06 -4.11 8.33
C ARG A 100 -13.63 -4.63 8.29
N ILE A 101 -12.73 -3.97 9.01
CA ILE A 101 -11.34 -4.44 9.16
C ILE A 101 -11.05 -4.72 10.62
N GLU A 102 -10.77 -5.96 10.96
CA GLU A 102 -10.35 -6.41 12.28
C GLU A 102 -8.81 -6.34 12.45
N GLY A 103 -8.34 -6.37 13.71
CA GLY A 103 -6.91 -6.43 14.06
C GLY A 103 -6.29 -5.09 14.47
N LEU A 104 -7.02 -3.98 14.30
CA LEU A 104 -6.55 -2.63 14.61
C LEU A 104 -7.20 -1.99 15.85
N ASP A 105 -8.03 -2.72 16.59
CA ASP A 105 -8.63 -2.22 17.84
C ASP A 105 -7.54 -1.80 18.85
N GLY A 106 -7.76 -0.66 19.49
CA GLY A 106 -6.84 0.00 20.40
C GLY A 106 -5.57 0.57 19.75
N ALA A 107 -5.40 0.51 18.42
CA ALA A 107 -4.25 1.10 17.76
C ALA A 107 -4.37 2.62 17.63
N SER A 108 -3.27 3.34 17.85
CA SER A 108 -3.19 4.77 17.53
C SER A 108 -3.08 4.98 16.02
N TYR A 109 -3.76 6.00 15.51
CA TYR A 109 -3.72 6.39 14.11
C TYR A 109 -3.86 7.89 13.89
N VAL A 110 -3.39 8.36 12.74
CA VAL A 110 -3.65 9.71 12.23
C VAL A 110 -4.47 9.61 10.94
N ASP A 111 -5.57 10.37 10.85
CA ASP A 111 -6.36 10.46 9.62
C ASP A 111 -5.93 11.64 8.76
N HIS A 112 -5.31 11.34 7.63
CA HIS A 112 -4.83 12.33 6.67
C HIS A 112 -5.94 12.91 5.78
N ALA A 113 -7.17 12.39 5.86
CA ALA A 113 -8.33 12.96 5.18
C ALA A 113 -9.04 14.06 5.98
N GLY A 114 -8.85 14.09 7.30
CA GLY A 114 -9.49 15.05 8.21
C GLY A 114 -8.50 15.97 8.93
N ALA A 115 -8.87 16.38 10.15
CA ALA A 115 -7.93 17.01 11.08
C ALA A 115 -6.85 15.97 11.45
N LYS A 116 -5.61 16.21 11.01
CA LYS A 116 -4.43 15.35 11.19
C LYS A 116 -3.99 15.25 12.66
N THR A 117 -4.90 14.74 13.47
CA THR A 117 -4.79 14.56 14.91
C THR A 117 -4.69 13.07 15.20
N GLU A 118 -3.91 12.73 16.21
CA GLU A 118 -3.82 11.35 16.67
C GLU A 118 -5.13 10.93 17.37
N LYS A 119 -5.57 9.71 17.08
CA LYS A 119 -6.78 9.10 17.61
C LYS A 119 -6.51 7.63 17.93
N THR A 120 -7.34 7.05 18.78
CA THR A 120 -7.32 5.61 19.05
C THR A 120 -8.49 4.94 18.32
N GLN A 121 -8.22 3.82 17.66
CA GLN A 121 -9.24 3.00 17.03
C GLN A 121 -10.04 2.24 18.09
N MET A 122 -11.36 2.27 17.94
CA MET A 122 -12.30 1.57 18.82
C MET A 122 -13.06 0.54 18.00
N GLY A 123 -12.87 -0.74 18.29
CA GLY A 123 -13.41 -1.86 17.53
C GLY A 123 -12.87 -1.92 16.10
N GLU A 124 -13.62 -2.58 15.23
CA GLU A 124 -13.29 -2.74 13.81
C GLU A 124 -13.19 -1.39 13.09
N VAL A 125 -12.30 -1.32 12.09
CA VAL A 125 -12.28 -0.18 11.19
C VAL A 125 -13.48 -0.26 10.26
N VAL A 126 -14.31 0.77 10.32
CA VAL A 126 -15.40 1.02 9.37
C VAL A 126 -15.19 2.37 8.68
N PHE A 127 -15.70 2.47 7.46
CA PHE A 127 -15.62 3.69 6.66
C PHE A 127 -17.00 4.34 6.52
N THR A 128 -17.15 5.52 7.10
CA THR A 128 -18.37 6.34 7.01
C THR A 128 -18.19 7.56 6.11
N GLY A 129 -17.00 7.74 5.56
CA GLY A 129 -16.62 8.83 4.66
C GLY A 129 -15.21 8.60 4.09
N GLN A 130 -14.67 9.59 3.39
CA GLN A 130 -13.28 9.58 2.94
C GLN A 130 -12.34 9.40 4.14
N ALA A 131 -11.38 8.49 4.03
CA ALA A 131 -10.41 8.21 5.09
C ALA A 131 -9.04 7.92 4.50
N ALA A 132 -7.99 8.36 5.19
CA ALA A 132 -6.60 8.00 4.91
C ALA A 132 -5.87 7.82 6.24
N ARG A 133 -6.21 6.75 6.96
CA ARG A 133 -5.74 6.47 8.32
C ARG A 133 -4.42 5.72 8.28
N VAL A 134 -3.41 6.26 8.94
CA VAL A 134 -2.11 5.63 9.14
C VAL A 134 -2.05 5.14 10.59
N TYR A 135 -2.09 3.83 10.79
CA TYR A 135 -1.99 3.19 12.10
C TYR A 135 -0.53 2.93 12.44
N ALA A 136 -0.12 3.26 13.67
CA ALA A 136 1.20 2.95 14.21
C ALA A 136 1.28 1.50 14.72
N ARG A 137 0.86 0.56 13.87
CA ARG A 137 0.82 -0.87 14.15
C ARG A 137 0.97 -1.63 12.84
N GLY A 138 1.97 -2.50 12.76
CA GLY A 138 2.09 -3.54 11.73
C GLY A 138 1.52 -4.84 12.28
N ALA A 139 0.22 -5.05 12.15
CA ALA A 139 -0.44 -6.27 12.60
C ALA A 139 -1.19 -6.91 11.44
N THR A 140 -1.34 -8.23 11.50
CA THR A 140 -2.27 -8.94 10.63
C THR A 140 -3.66 -8.33 10.77
N VAL A 141 -4.31 -8.05 9.64
CA VAL A 141 -5.69 -7.57 9.59
C VAL A 141 -6.57 -8.56 8.83
N ILE A 142 -7.86 -8.56 9.15
CA ILE A 142 -8.86 -9.33 8.41
C ILE A 142 -9.84 -8.34 7.78
N LEU A 143 -9.93 -8.35 6.45
CA LEU A 143 -10.90 -7.58 5.69
C LEU A 143 -12.15 -8.42 5.46
N HIS A 144 -13.26 -8.03 6.08
CA HIS A 144 -14.59 -8.56 5.81
C HIS A 144 -15.28 -7.76 4.71
N GLY A 145 -16.06 -8.44 3.85
CA GLY A 145 -16.77 -7.80 2.74
C GLY A 145 -15.91 -7.59 1.49
N ALA A 146 -14.83 -8.37 1.34
CA ALA A 146 -14.08 -8.42 0.10
C ALA A 146 -14.93 -9.02 -1.03
N ALA A 147 -14.61 -8.65 -2.27
CA ALA A 147 -15.43 -8.95 -3.43
C ALA A 147 -15.81 -10.44 -3.53
N GLY A 148 -17.09 -10.71 -3.76
CA GLY A 148 -17.68 -12.04 -3.75
C GLY A 148 -18.00 -12.57 -2.36
N GLY A 149 -18.25 -11.69 -1.38
CA GLY A 149 -18.60 -12.04 0.00
C GLY A 149 -17.48 -12.74 0.79
N ARG A 150 -16.22 -12.52 0.41
CA ARG A 150 -15.06 -13.17 1.04
C ARG A 150 -14.55 -12.38 2.24
N ALA A 151 -13.80 -13.07 3.10
CA ALA A 151 -12.87 -12.45 4.04
C ALA A 151 -11.43 -12.63 3.53
N LEU A 152 -10.61 -11.58 3.63
CA LEU A 152 -9.19 -11.64 3.27
C LEU A 152 -8.36 -11.42 4.53
N LYS A 153 -7.52 -12.40 4.87
CA LYS A 153 -6.45 -12.22 5.86
C LYS A 153 -5.26 -11.55 5.16
N ILE A 154 -4.79 -10.45 5.72
CA ILE A 154 -3.66 -9.70 5.20
C ILE A 154 -2.61 -9.67 6.30
N ALA A 155 -1.55 -10.45 6.11
CA ALA A 155 -0.41 -10.51 7.01
C ALA A 155 0.76 -9.70 6.44
N PHE A 156 1.63 -9.25 7.33
CA PHE A 156 2.81 -8.47 6.99
C PHE A 156 4.00 -8.99 7.77
N GLU A 157 5.18 -8.94 7.16
CA GLU A 157 6.46 -9.08 7.83
C GLU A 157 7.26 -7.79 7.60
N GLY A 158 7.97 -7.29 8.62
CA GLY A 158 8.79 -6.08 8.53
C GLY A 158 8.05 -4.73 8.53
N ALA A 159 6.73 -4.72 8.29
CA ALA A 159 5.94 -3.49 8.35
C ALA A 159 5.73 -3.00 9.79
N THR A 160 5.96 -1.71 10.03
CA THR A 160 5.68 -1.04 11.31
C THR A 160 4.32 -0.35 11.37
N ASN A 161 3.69 -0.16 10.20
CA ASN A 161 2.48 0.63 10.03
C ASN A 161 1.52 -0.05 9.07
N THR A 162 0.22 0.14 9.31
CA THR A 162 -0.85 -0.24 8.39
C THR A 162 -1.56 1.04 7.93
N VAL A 163 -1.79 1.17 6.62
CA VAL A 163 -2.56 2.28 6.06
C VAL A 163 -3.90 1.74 5.58
N CYS A 164 -4.99 2.26 6.13
CA CYS A 164 -6.34 1.94 5.66
C CYS A 164 -7.00 3.22 5.15
N GLY A 165 -7.54 3.16 3.95
CA GLY A 165 -8.22 4.31 3.39
C GLY A 165 -9.13 3.95 2.23
N ILE A 166 -10.19 4.73 2.11
CA ILE A 166 -11.00 4.82 0.91
C ILE A 166 -10.83 6.23 0.36
N ARG A 167 -10.58 6.30 -0.95
CA ARG A 167 -10.71 7.54 -1.70
C ARG A 167 -12.12 7.57 -2.29
N GLY A 168 -12.86 8.64 -2.02
CA GLY A 168 -14.18 8.82 -2.60
C GLY A 168 -14.84 10.10 -2.13
N SER A 169 -15.01 11.03 -3.06
CA SER A 169 -16.31 11.59 -3.38
C SER A 169 -16.51 11.41 -4.89
N MET A 170 -17.75 11.23 -5.38
CA MET A 170 -18.04 11.11 -6.82
C MET A 170 -17.44 12.24 -7.66
N ALA A 171 -17.28 13.45 -7.09
CA ALA A 171 -16.71 14.60 -7.77
C ALA A 171 -15.24 14.41 -8.15
N ARG A 172 -14.46 13.68 -7.34
CA ARG A 172 -13.06 13.36 -7.66
C ARG A 172 -12.93 12.20 -8.63
N LEU A 173 -13.77 11.18 -8.58
CA LEU A 173 -13.70 10.05 -9.53
C LEU A 173 -13.90 10.47 -10.98
N ARG A 174 -14.71 11.51 -11.21
CA ARG A 174 -14.90 12.12 -12.55
C ARG A 174 -13.62 12.73 -13.13
N SER A 175 -12.64 13.12 -12.32
CA SER A 175 -11.37 13.68 -12.80
C SER A 175 -10.28 12.62 -13.07
N TRP A 176 -10.56 11.32 -12.88
CA TRP A 176 -9.57 10.22 -12.99
C TRP A 176 -9.82 9.29 -14.19
N GLY A 177 -10.70 9.68 -15.13
CA GLY A 177 -11.01 8.90 -16.34
C GLY A 177 -12.11 7.85 -16.12
N SER A 178 -12.79 7.47 -17.21
CA SER A 178 -14.11 6.80 -17.21
C SER A 178 -14.15 5.35 -16.69
N LEU A 179 -13.01 4.77 -16.29
CA LEU A 179 -12.91 3.36 -15.89
C LEU A 179 -13.46 3.04 -14.49
N MET A 180 -13.75 4.05 -13.65
CA MET A 180 -14.19 3.83 -12.25
C MET A 180 -15.64 4.22 -11.93
N LEU A 181 -16.39 4.78 -12.89
CA LEU A 181 -17.73 5.33 -12.60
C LEU A 181 -18.82 4.27 -12.33
N PRO A 182 -18.89 3.13 -13.05
CA PRO A 182 -19.95 2.14 -12.80
C PRO A 182 -19.69 1.24 -11.57
N ALA A 183 -18.45 1.17 -11.08
CA ALA A 183 -18.03 0.21 -10.06
C ALA A 183 -17.92 0.82 -8.64
N TRP A 184 -18.02 2.14 -8.49
CA TRP A 184 -17.92 2.78 -7.18
C TRP A 184 -19.24 2.69 -6.42
N ARG A 185 -19.21 2.01 -5.28
CA ARG A 185 -20.31 1.93 -4.30
C ARG A 185 -19.83 2.49 -2.96
N GLY A 186 -19.45 3.76 -2.96
CA GLY A 186 -18.81 4.41 -1.82
C GLY A 186 -19.75 5.20 -0.93
N VAL A 187 -19.15 5.90 0.04
CA VAL A 187 -19.79 6.87 0.94
C VAL A 187 -19.54 8.29 0.40
N ASP A 188 -20.53 9.17 0.53
CA ASP A 188 -20.47 10.56 0.05
C ASP A 188 -19.65 11.49 0.96
#